data_AF-A0A965WI50-F1
#
_entry.id   AF-A0A965WI50-F1
#
_cell.length_a   1.000
_cell.length_b   1.000
_cell.length_c   1.000
_cell.angle_alpha   90.00
_cell.angle_beta   90.00
_cell.angle_gamma   90.00
#
_symmetry.space_group_name_H-M   'P 1'
#
loop_
_entity.id
_entity.type
_entity.pdbx_description
1 polymer ?
#
loop_
_entity_poly.entity_id
_entity_poly.type
_entity_poly.pdbx_seq_one_letter_code
_entity_poly.pdbx_strand_id
1 'polypeptide(L)'
;MVKMNDIDGQKQLKHNAVWYTAFVFMLLMSVCNCIRQIIDRMTCELQYSFTWDNPIYWTVGRGYLNGLKPYADLFETKPPGIFLLSAFSFIVNGDVFIGNIFSFICLVIIGSVPLMSAILIYRNRKAESFEKALMYTCAGAFGACVMLYSQIRSGQMQVEALGAAFICLYVLVVFNIDTDKAKPYSPAIFLAALFVMGGVMFKEPFLLVALASVLFFTKTIKDFVYNALV
;
A
#
# COMPACT_ATOMS: atom_id res chain seq x y z
N MET A 1 45.10 1.14 -45.83
CA MET A 1 45.07 0.22 -44.67
C MET A 1 44.03 0.68 -43.64
N VAL A 2 42.83 1.08 -44.11
CA VAL A 2 41.70 1.57 -43.29
C VAL A 2 40.48 0.83 -43.82
N LYS A 3 40.08 -0.28 -43.20
CA LYS A 3 38.81 -1.00 -43.50
C LYS A 3 38.49 -2.17 -42.55
N MET A 4 39.44 -2.68 -41.76
CA MET A 4 39.15 -3.77 -40.80
C MET A 4 38.55 -3.27 -39.47
N ASN A 5 38.95 -2.09 -38.97
CA ASN A 5 38.41 -1.57 -37.70
C ASN A 5 36.92 -1.15 -37.76
N ASP A 6 36.41 -0.75 -38.94
CA ASP A 6 35.01 -0.33 -39.10
C ASP A 6 34.02 -1.52 -39.10
N ILE A 7 34.45 -2.69 -39.59
CA ILE A 7 33.59 -3.87 -39.71
C ILE A 7 33.34 -4.49 -38.33
N ASP A 8 34.37 -4.55 -37.48
CA ASP A 8 34.25 -5.03 -36.10
C ASP A 8 33.44 -4.05 -35.25
N GLY A 9 33.61 -2.73 -35.43
CA GLY A 9 32.80 -1.71 -34.78
C GLY A 9 31.30 -1.82 -35.14
N GLN A 10 30.97 -2.03 -36.42
CA GLN A 10 29.58 -2.23 -36.86
C GLN A 10 28.97 -3.55 -36.38
N LYS A 11 29.75 -4.64 -36.33
CA LYS A 11 29.29 -5.92 -35.75
C LYS A 11 29.01 -5.78 -34.25
N GLN A 12 29.88 -5.09 -33.53
CA GLN A 12 29.73 -4.89 -32.08
C GLN A 12 28.56 -3.95 -31.76
N LEU A 13 28.34 -2.92 -32.57
CA LEU A 13 27.13 -2.07 -32.48
C LEU A 13 25.85 -2.85 -32.75
N LYS A 14 25.81 -3.71 -33.78
CA LYS A 14 24.64 -4.57 -34.06
C LYS A 14 24.40 -5.59 -32.94
N HIS A 15 25.45 -6.20 -32.42
CA HIS A 15 25.35 -7.14 -31.30
C HIS A 15 24.80 -6.44 -30.04
N ASN A 16 25.32 -5.26 -29.69
CA ASN A 16 24.82 -4.48 -28.56
C ASN A 16 23.38 -4.03 -28.78
N ALA A 17 22.99 -3.63 -30.00
CA ALA A 17 21.62 -3.27 -30.33
C ALA A 17 20.64 -4.44 -30.12
N VAL A 18 21.03 -5.68 -30.44
CA VAL A 18 20.22 -6.89 -30.19
C VAL A 18 20.02 -7.13 -28.68
N TRP A 19 21.06 -6.94 -27.86
CA TRP A 19 20.92 -7.06 -26.41
C TRP A 19 20.05 -5.96 -25.81
N TYR A 20 20.17 -4.72 -26.29
CA TYR A 20 19.31 -3.62 -25.86
C TYR A 20 17.85 -3.85 -26.23
N THR A 21 17.56 -4.31 -27.45
CA THR A 21 16.17 -4.60 -27.86
C THR A 21 15.60 -5.78 -27.07
N ALA A 22 16.39 -6.83 -26.84
CA ALA A 22 15.97 -7.96 -26.00
C ALA A 22 15.68 -7.51 -24.56
N PHE A 23 16.53 -6.66 -23.97
CA PHE A 23 16.33 -6.13 -22.62
C PHE A 23 15.08 -5.27 -22.52
N VAL A 24 14.88 -4.33 -23.45
CA VAL A 24 13.67 -3.48 -23.49
C VAL A 24 12.41 -4.34 -23.67
N PHE A 25 12.46 -5.36 -24.51
CA PHE A 25 11.36 -6.29 -24.72
C PHE A 25 11.02 -7.08 -23.43
N MET A 26 12.02 -7.61 -22.73
CA MET A 26 11.80 -8.30 -21.45
C MET A 26 11.20 -7.37 -20.39
N LEU A 27 11.67 -6.13 -20.32
CA LEU A 27 11.15 -5.13 -19.40
C LEU A 27 9.68 -4.81 -19.71
N LEU A 28 9.36 -4.62 -21.00
CA LEU A 28 8.00 -4.36 -21.44
C LEU A 28 7.06 -5.55 -21.14
N MET A 29 7.50 -6.78 -21.39
CA MET A 29 6.76 -8.00 -21.04
C MET A 29 6.52 -8.12 -19.53
N SER A 30 7.50 -7.77 -18.70
CA SER A 30 7.38 -7.78 -17.24
C SER A 30 6.36 -6.73 -16.76
N VAL A 31 6.40 -5.52 -17.33
CA VAL A 31 5.42 -4.46 -17.06
C VAL A 31 4.02 -4.89 -17.49
N CYS A 32 3.86 -5.43 -18.70
CA CYS A 32 2.58 -5.95 -19.17
C CYS A 32 2.03 -7.07 -18.28
N ASN A 33 2.88 -7.99 -17.81
CA ASN A 33 2.47 -9.05 -16.89
C ASN A 33 2.09 -8.49 -15.52
N CYS A 34 2.79 -7.47 -15.01
CA CYS A 34 2.40 -6.77 -13.79
C CYS A 34 1.04 -6.10 -13.96
N ILE A 35 0.82 -5.35 -15.05
CA ILE A 35 -0.46 -4.70 -15.34
C ILE A 35 -1.58 -5.73 -15.43
N ARG A 36 -1.37 -6.85 -16.14
CA ARG A 36 -2.35 -7.92 -16.25
C ARG A 36 -2.69 -8.50 -14.88
N GLN A 37 -1.69 -8.82 -14.07
CA GLN A 37 -1.91 -9.33 -12.71
C GLN A 37 -2.67 -8.31 -11.86
N ILE A 38 -2.32 -7.02 -11.96
CA ILE A 38 -3.02 -5.97 -11.26
C ILE A 38 -4.49 -5.96 -11.67
N ILE A 39 -4.81 -5.96 -12.98
CA ILE A 39 -6.20 -5.97 -13.47
C ILE A 39 -6.95 -7.23 -13.01
N ASP A 40 -6.34 -8.40 -13.16
CA ASP A 40 -6.95 -9.68 -12.76
C ASP A 40 -7.26 -9.67 -11.25
N ARG A 41 -6.33 -9.16 -10.42
CA ARG A 41 -6.50 -9.09 -8.96
C ARG A 41 -7.46 -8.02 -8.51
N MET A 42 -7.46 -6.86 -9.19
CA MET A 42 -8.41 -5.78 -8.98
C MET A 42 -9.84 -6.24 -9.26
N THR A 43 -10.04 -7.00 -10.34
CA THR A 43 -11.33 -7.58 -10.70
C THR A 43 -11.76 -8.62 -9.66
N CYS A 44 -10.81 -9.40 -9.15
CA CYS A 44 -11.07 -10.38 -8.09
C CYS A 44 -11.57 -9.69 -6.81
N GLU A 45 -10.92 -8.64 -6.29
CA GLU A 45 -11.36 -7.93 -5.07
C GLU A 45 -12.81 -7.42 -5.15
N LEU A 46 -13.28 -7.06 -6.34
CA LEU A 46 -14.64 -6.57 -6.54
C LEU A 46 -15.70 -7.69 -6.54
N GLN A 47 -15.29 -8.95 -6.57
CA GLN A 47 -16.19 -10.11 -6.52
C GLN A 47 -16.43 -10.59 -5.08
N TYR A 48 -17.59 -11.20 -4.86
CA TYR A 48 -17.90 -11.85 -3.59
C TYR A 48 -16.87 -12.92 -3.25
N SER A 49 -16.23 -12.79 -2.09
CA SER A 49 -15.19 -13.73 -1.65
C SER A 49 -15.64 -14.52 -0.44
N PHE A 50 -16.16 -15.72 -0.67
CA PHE A 50 -16.46 -16.68 0.40
C PHE A 50 -15.20 -17.48 0.75
N THR A 51 -14.16 -16.82 1.24
CA THR A 51 -12.89 -17.46 1.58
C THR A 51 -12.38 -17.03 2.95
N TRP A 52 -11.64 -17.93 3.60
CA TRP A 52 -10.98 -17.68 4.90
C TRP A 52 -11.94 -17.11 5.95
N ASP A 53 -11.58 -15.98 6.58
CA ASP A 53 -12.33 -15.35 7.66
C ASP A 53 -13.50 -14.48 7.15
N ASN A 54 -13.66 -14.29 5.83
CA ASN A 54 -14.69 -13.38 5.29
C ASN A 54 -16.11 -13.73 5.74
N PRO A 55 -16.56 -15.00 5.70
CA PRO A 55 -17.89 -15.36 6.18
C PRO A 55 -18.10 -15.02 7.66
N ILE A 56 -17.04 -15.07 8.48
CA ILE A 56 -17.09 -14.70 9.89
C ILE A 56 -17.33 -13.20 10.02
N TYR A 57 -16.57 -12.37 9.29
CA TYR A 57 -16.76 -10.92 9.28
C TYR A 57 -18.18 -10.53 8.90
N TRP A 58 -18.71 -11.20 7.87
CA TRP A 58 -20.07 -10.96 7.37
C TRP A 58 -21.13 -11.39 8.36
N THR A 59 -20.93 -12.53 9.02
CA THR A 59 -21.86 -13.05 10.02
C THR A 59 -21.91 -12.11 11.22
N VAL A 60 -20.76 -11.67 11.72
CA VAL A 60 -20.70 -10.72 12.85
C VAL A 60 -21.29 -9.36 12.47
N GLY A 61 -20.94 -8.82 11.30
CA GLY A 61 -21.48 -7.56 10.81
C GLY A 61 -23.00 -7.61 10.62
N ARG A 62 -23.55 -8.69 10.06
CA ARG A 62 -24.99 -8.88 9.89
C ARG A 62 -25.69 -9.14 11.22
N GLY A 63 -25.07 -9.92 12.11
CA GLY A 63 -25.60 -10.17 13.46
C GLY A 63 -25.72 -8.89 14.28
N TYR A 64 -24.72 -8.00 14.19
CA TYR A 64 -24.77 -6.68 14.81
C TYR A 64 -26.00 -5.86 14.38
N LEU A 65 -26.32 -5.87 13.08
CA LEU A 65 -27.53 -5.21 12.56
C LEU A 65 -28.84 -5.86 13.03
N ASN A 66 -28.81 -7.11 13.47
CA ASN A 66 -29.95 -7.83 14.03
C ASN A 66 -30.00 -7.75 15.57
N GLY A 67 -29.22 -6.87 16.19
CA GLY A 67 -29.24 -6.63 17.64
C GLY A 67 -28.36 -7.55 18.46
N LEU A 68 -27.55 -8.41 17.83
CA LEU A 68 -26.55 -9.23 18.51
C LEU A 68 -25.33 -8.36 18.87
N LYS A 69 -24.76 -8.57 20.05
CA LYS A 69 -23.56 -7.86 20.50
C LYS A 69 -22.30 -8.61 20.04
N PRO A 70 -21.43 -7.99 19.23
CA PRO A 70 -20.11 -8.53 18.94
C PRO A 70 -19.37 -8.84 20.25
N TYR A 71 -18.57 -9.90 20.26
CA TYR A 71 -17.76 -10.37 21.40
C TYR A 71 -18.54 -11.02 22.56
N ALA A 72 -19.85 -10.77 22.68
CA ALA A 72 -20.69 -11.37 23.71
C ALA A 72 -21.60 -12.47 23.13
N ASP A 73 -22.41 -12.13 22.13
CA ASP A 73 -23.32 -13.06 21.48
C ASP A 73 -22.65 -13.76 20.28
N LEU A 74 -21.73 -13.05 19.63
CA LEU A 74 -20.92 -13.53 18.51
C LEU A 74 -19.45 -13.43 18.90
N PHE A 75 -18.91 -14.53 19.43
CA PHE A 75 -17.54 -14.57 19.91
C PHE A 75 -16.55 -14.54 18.74
N GLU A 76 -15.71 -13.51 18.71
CA GLU A 76 -14.56 -13.41 17.83
C GLU A 76 -13.42 -12.62 18.50
N THR A 77 -12.20 -12.79 18.02
CA THR A 77 -10.96 -12.15 18.50
C THR A 77 -10.48 -11.00 17.62
N LYS A 78 -11.01 -10.80 16.40
CA LYS A 78 -10.61 -9.65 15.58
C LYS A 78 -11.05 -8.31 16.20
N PRO A 79 -10.28 -7.24 15.98
CA PRO A 79 -10.69 -5.88 16.28
C PRO A 79 -11.99 -5.46 15.56
N PRO A 80 -12.71 -4.45 16.10
CA PRO A 80 -14.07 -4.13 15.65
C PRO A 80 -14.16 -3.51 14.26
N GLY A 81 -13.07 -2.97 13.70
CA GLY A 81 -13.09 -2.25 12.44
C GLY A 81 -13.61 -3.08 11.27
N ILE A 82 -13.27 -4.37 11.19
CA ILE A 82 -13.75 -5.25 10.12
C ILE A 82 -15.25 -5.55 10.23
N PHE A 83 -15.75 -5.71 11.46
CA PHE A 83 -17.17 -5.95 11.72
C PHE A 83 -18.00 -4.70 11.44
N LEU A 84 -17.50 -3.52 11.83
CA LEU A 84 -18.12 -2.24 11.53
C LEU A 84 -18.14 -1.96 10.02
N LEU A 85 -17.05 -2.26 9.31
CA LEU A 85 -17.00 -2.15 7.84
C LEU A 85 -18.01 -3.11 7.19
N SER A 86 -18.12 -4.35 7.68
CA SER A 86 -19.10 -5.31 7.17
C SER A 86 -20.54 -4.85 7.44
N ALA A 87 -20.85 -4.39 8.65
CA ALA A 87 -22.16 -3.85 8.99
C ALA A 87 -22.49 -2.62 8.13
N PHE A 88 -21.53 -1.71 7.94
CA PHE A 88 -21.68 -0.55 7.07
C PHE A 88 -22.00 -0.95 5.62
N SER A 89 -21.29 -1.95 5.08
CA SER A 89 -21.59 -2.47 3.74
C SER A 89 -23.02 -2.98 3.61
N PHE A 90 -23.50 -3.73 4.61
CA PHE A 90 -24.87 -4.23 4.62
C PHE A 90 -25.92 -3.12 4.78
N ILE A 91 -25.63 -2.06 5.54
CA ILE A 91 -26.53 -0.90 5.64
C ILE A 91 -26.67 -0.21 4.28
N VAL A 92 -25.56 0.00 3.58
CA VAL A 92 -25.52 0.82 2.36
C VAL A 92 -26.07 0.07 1.15
N ASN A 93 -25.67 -1.19 0.95
CA ASN A 93 -25.96 -1.93 -0.28
C ASN A 93 -26.70 -3.26 -0.06
N GLY A 94 -27.02 -3.62 1.20
CA GLY A 94 -27.62 -4.91 1.53
C GLY A 94 -26.68 -6.11 1.38
N ASP A 95 -25.42 -5.88 0.97
CA ASP A 95 -24.41 -6.89 0.70
C ASP A 95 -23.00 -6.46 1.14
N VAL A 96 -21.96 -7.20 0.71
CA VAL A 96 -20.55 -6.98 1.08
C VAL A 96 -19.76 -6.15 0.06
N PHE A 97 -20.42 -5.65 -0.99
CA PHE A 97 -19.76 -5.02 -2.13
C PHE A 97 -19.02 -3.72 -1.75
N ILE A 98 -19.56 -2.93 -0.82
CA ILE A 98 -18.88 -1.72 -0.31
C ILE A 98 -17.60 -2.09 0.44
N GLY A 99 -17.64 -3.17 1.22
CA GLY A 99 -16.45 -3.72 1.87
C GLY A 99 -15.36 -4.14 0.87
N ASN A 100 -15.77 -4.75 -0.24
CA ASN A 100 -14.89 -5.12 -1.34
C ASN A 100 -14.27 -3.90 -2.05
N ILE A 101 -15.06 -2.87 -2.34
CA ILE A 101 -14.55 -1.60 -2.89
C ILE A 101 -13.53 -0.98 -1.93
N PHE A 102 -13.81 -1.01 -0.63
CA PHE A 102 -12.90 -0.48 0.37
C PHE A 102 -11.58 -1.27 0.42
N SER A 103 -11.65 -2.61 0.36
CA SER A 103 -10.48 -3.49 0.22
C SER A 103 -9.64 -3.15 -1.01
N PHE A 104 -10.30 -2.98 -2.15
CA PHE A 104 -9.66 -2.56 -3.40
C PHE A 104 -8.93 -1.21 -3.26
N ILE A 105 -9.57 -0.21 -2.66
CA ILE A 105 -8.95 1.10 -2.42
C ILE A 105 -7.71 0.97 -1.52
N CYS A 106 -7.78 0.12 -0.49
CA CYS A 106 -6.65 -0.15 0.39
C CYS A 106 -5.45 -0.74 -0.35
N LEU A 107 -5.66 -1.68 -1.27
CA LEU A 107 -4.59 -2.22 -2.11
C LEU A 107 -3.95 -1.14 -3.01
N VAL A 108 -4.77 -0.29 -3.62
CA VAL A 108 -4.27 0.84 -4.44
C VAL A 108 -3.44 1.81 -3.59
N ILE A 109 -3.86 2.08 -2.35
CA ILE A 109 -3.09 2.89 -1.41
C ILE A 109 -1.72 2.25 -1.14
N ILE A 110 -1.68 0.96 -0.79
CA ILE A 110 -0.42 0.22 -0.55
C ILE A 110 0.52 0.33 -1.76
N GLY A 111 -0.02 0.16 -2.97
CA GLY A 111 0.78 0.22 -4.20
C GLY A 111 1.25 1.63 -4.57
N SER A 112 0.51 2.66 -4.20
CA SER A 112 0.81 4.05 -4.61
C SER A 112 1.75 4.78 -3.64
N VAL A 113 1.77 4.41 -2.36
CA VAL A 113 2.56 5.11 -1.32
C VAL A 113 4.05 5.23 -1.66
N PRO A 114 4.77 4.19 -2.14
CA PRO A 114 6.18 4.34 -2.51
C PRO A 114 6.41 5.38 -3.61
N LEU A 115 5.55 5.41 -4.62
CA LEU A 115 5.61 6.42 -5.68
C LEU A 115 5.32 7.82 -5.15
N MET A 116 4.32 7.97 -4.28
CA MET A 116 4.00 9.25 -3.64
C MET A 116 5.18 9.77 -2.81
N SER A 117 5.82 8.91 -2.01
CA SER A 117 7.02 9.27 -1.25
C SER A 117 8.16 9.74 -2.16
N ALA A 118 8.41 9.05 -3.28
CA ALA A 118 9.42 9.46 -4.24
C ALA A 118 9.11 10.83 -4.86
N ILE A 119 7.85 11.08 -5.25
CA ILE A 119 7.40 12.37 -5.78
C ILE A 119 7.63 13.48 -4.77
N LEU A 120 7.29 13.26 -3.49
CA LEU A 120 7.46 14.26 -2.44
C LEU A 120 8.93 14.61 -2.18
N ILE A 121 9.82 13.61 -2.16
CA ILE A 121 11.27 13.81 -2.01
C ILE A 121 11.83 14.64 -3.18
N TYR A 122 11.44 14.32 -4.41
CA TYR A 122 11.99 14.93 -5.62
C TYR A 122 11.26 16.20 -6.09
N ARG A 123 10.16 16.59 -5.41
CA ARG A 123 9.40 17.82 -5.71
C ARG A 123 10.29 19.06 -5.62
N ASN A 124 11.10 19.15 -4.58
CA ASN A 124 11.93 20.33 -4.29
C ASN A 124 13.43 20.10 -4.55
N ARG A 125 13.83 18.88 -4.94
CA ARG A 125 15.22 18.56 -5.23
C ARG A 125 15.58 18.97 -6.66
N LYS A 126 16.71 19.69 -6.80
CA LYS A 126 17.39 19.87 -8.08
C LYS A 126 18.03 18.53 -8.45
N ALA A 127 17.36 17.80 -9.32
CA ALA A 127 17.81 16.51 -9.86
C ALA A 127 17.54 16.52 -11.36
N GLU A 128 18.36 15.83 -12.13
CA GLU A 128 18.16 15.71 -13.58
C GLU A 128 16.87 14.96 -13.90
N SER A 129 16.27 15.26 -15.05
CA SER A 129 15.02 14.62 -15.48
C SER A 129 15.14 13.10 -15.55
N PHE A 130 16.32 12.59 -15.92
CA PHE A 130 16.59 11.15 -15.97
C PHE A 130 16.59 10.50 -14.58
N GLU A 131 17.21 11.13 -13.58
CA GLU A 131 17.23 10.63 -12.20
C GLU A 131 15.80 10.56 -11.63
N LYS A 132 14.99 11.61 -11.84
CA LYS A 132 13.60 11.64 -11.40
C LYS A 132 12.78 10.53 -12.06
N ALA A 133 12.91 10.37 -13.37
CA ALA A 133 12.21 9.31 -14.10
C ALA A 133 12.58 7.92 -13.57
N LEU A 134 13.88 7.66 -13.41
CA LEU A 134 14.37 6.38 -12.87
C LEU A 134 13.79 6.12 -11.47
N MET A 135 13.84 7.10 -10.58
CA MET A 135 13.32 6.95 -9.22
C MET A 135 11.81 6.71 -9.18
N TYR A 136 11.03 7.42 -9.99
CA TYR A 136 9.59 7.20 -10.08
C TYR A 136 9.25 5.83 -10.66
N THR A 137 9.97 5.37 -11.68
CA THR A 137 9.78 4.03 -12.24
C THR A 137 10.13 2.95 -11.21
N CYS A 138 11.26 3.06 -10.52
CA CYS A 138 11.65 2.11 -9.47
C CYS A 138 10.65 2.10 -8.31
N ALA A 139 10.21 3.25 -7.84
CA ALA A 139 9.23 3.36 -6.75
C ALA A 139 7.86 2.81 -7.15
N GLY A 140 7.39 3.10 -8.37
CA GLY A 140 6.14 2.56 -8.91
C GLY A 140 6.19 1.04 -9.08
N ALA A 141 7.29 0.51 -9.62
CA ALA A 141 7.49 -0.94 -9.75
C ALA A 141 7.55 -1.64 -8.38
N PHE A 142 8.26 -1.06 -7.42
CA PHE A 142 8.30 -1.56 -6.05
C PHE A 142 6.91 -1.56 -5.41
N GLY A 143 6.17 -0.46 -5.52
CA GLY A 143 4.79 -0.37 -5.03
C GLY A 143 3.85 -1.41 -5.65
N ALA A 144 3.94 -1.61 -6.97
CA ALA A 144 3.18 -2.66 -7.66
C ALA A 144 3.50 -4.07 -7.10
N CYS A 145 4.78 -4.38 -6.88
CA CYS A 145 5.18 -5.64 -6.27
C CYS A 145 4.63 -5.81 -4.85
N VAL A 146 4.69 -4.77 -4.01
CA VAL A 146 4.16 -4.81 -2.63
C VAL A 146 2.64 -4.99 -2.63
N MET A 147 1.92 -4.31 -3.52
CA MET A 147 0.47 -4.47 -3.66
C MET A 147 0.09 -5.90 -4.07
N LEU A 148 0.76 -6.45 -5.09
CA LEU A 148 0.53 -7.83 -5.55
C LEU A 148 0.88 -8.85 -4.45
N TYR A 149 1.99 -8.64 -3.75
CA TYR A 149 2.38 -9.46 -2.61
C TYR A 149 1.34 -9.43 -1.49
N SER A 150 0.86 -8.23 -1.13
CA SER A 150 -0.18 -8.05 -0.12
C SER A 150 -1.45 -8.79 -0.51
N GLN A 151 -1.88 -8.70 -1.77
CA GLN A 151 -3.07 -9.39 -2.25
C GLN A 151 -2.92 -10.92 -2.18
N ILE A 152 -1.76 -11.45 -2.58
CA ILE A 152 -1.49 -12.90 -2.55
C ILE A 152 -1.46 -13.44 -1.11
N ARG A 153 -0.92 -12.67 -0.16
CA ARG A 153 -0.75 -13.11 1.22
C ARG A 153 -1.97 -12.90 2.09
N SER A 154 -2.67 -11.78 1.90
CA SER A 154 -3.88 -11.47 2.67
C SER A 154 -5.09 -12.18 2.08
N GLY A 155 -5.28 -12.14 0.76
CA GLY A 155 -6.57 -12.46 0.15
C GLY A 155 -7.55 -11.29 0.20
N GLN A 156 -8.78 -11.53 -0.24
CA GLN A 156 -9.80 -10.49 -0.43
C GLN A 156 -10.47 -10.10 0.89
N MET A 157 -10.68 -8.79 1.11
CA MET A 157 -11.36 -8.22 2.28
C MET A 157 -10.75 -8.67 3.63
N GLN A 158 -9.43 -8.81 3.69
CA GLN A 158 -8.73 -9.26 4.90
C GLN A 158 -8.12 -8.12 5.70
N VAL A 159 -8.09 -8.29 7.03
CA VAL A 159 -7.69 -7.26 7.99
C VAL A 159 -6.25 -6.81 7.86
N GLU A 160 -5.36 -7.67 7.33
CA GLU A 160 -3.95 -7.32 7.13
C GLU A 160 -3.80 -6.29 6.01
N ALA A 161 -4.42 -6.49 4.84
CA ALA A 161 -4.37 -5.52 3.76
C ALA A 161 -5.03 -4.19 4.14
N LEU A 162 -6.17 -4.24 4.84
CA LEU A 162 -6.85 -3.04 5.31
C LEU A 162 -5.97 -2.24 6.28
N GLY A 163 -5.49 -2.88 7.36
CA GLY A 163 -4.66 -2.19 8.33
C GLY A 163 -3.31 -1.73 7.77
N ALA A 164 -2.70 -2.49 6.84
CA ALA A 164 -1.46 -2.09 6.18
C ALA A 164 -1.63 -0.81 5.36
N ALA A 165 -2.76 -0.63 4.65
CA ALA A 165 -3.03 0.59 3.91
C ALA A 165 -3.07 1.82 4.82
N PHE A 166 -3.71 1.71 5.99
CA PHE A 166 -3.74 2.76 6.99
C PHE A 166 -2.33 3.09 7.51
N ILE A 167 -1.51 2.07 7.80
CA ILE A 167 -0.12 2.31 8.23
C ILE A 167 0.73 2.92 7.12
N CYS A 168 0.52 2.56 5.85
CA CYS A 168 1.19 3.21 4.73
C CYS A 168 0.85 4.71 4.65
N LEU A 169 -0.42 5.09 4.85
CA LEU A 169 -0.84 6.49 4.91
C LEU A 169 -0.24 7.22 6.12
N TYR A 170 -0.21 6.56 7.29
CA TYR A 170 0.47 7.09 8.49
C TYR A 170 1.93 7.43 8.21
N VAL A 171 2.70 6.49 7.65
CA VAL A 171 4.11 6.70 7.32
C VAL A 171 4.27 7.84 6.33
N LEU A 172 3.40 7.93 5.31
CA LEU A 172 3.42 9.02 4.34
C LEU A 172 3.19 10.39 4.99
N VAL A 173 2.29 10.48 5.99
CA VAL A 173 2.05 11.73 6.72
C VAL A 173 3.24 12.07 7.60
N VAL A 174 3.69 11.15 8.46
CA VAL A 174 4.80 11.38 9.41
C VAL A 174 6.09 11.74 8.67
N PHE A 175 6.34 11.11 7.53
CA PHE A 175 7.49 11.43 6.67
C PHE A 175 7.55 12.92 6.25
N ASN A 176 6.41 13.59 6.14
CA ASN A 176 6.33 15.00 5.74
C ASN A 176 6.21 15.98 6.92
N ILE A 177 6.16 15.49 8.16
CA ILE A 177 6.08 16.37 9.33
C ILE A 177 7.48 16.89 9.66
N ASP A 178 7.63 18.22 9.66
CA ASP A 178 8.81 18.90 10.19
C ASP A 178 8.71 18.94 11.72
N THR A 179 9.39 18.02 12.41
CA THR A 179 9.33 17.85 13.87
C THR A 179 9.75 19.10 14.64
N ASP A 180 10.61 19.94 14.06
CA ASP A 180 11.10 21.16 14.72
C ASP A 180 10.05 22.28 14.73
N LYS A 181 9.07 22.22 13.81
CA LYS A 181 8.03 23.26 13.65
C LYS A 181 6.63 22.77 13.96
N ALA A 182 6.43 21.46 13.99
CA ALA A 182 5.13 20.87 14.23
C ALA A 182 4.64 21.19 15.64
N LYS A 183 3.39 21.64 15.74
CA LYS A 183 2.67 21.81 17.00
C LYS A 183 1.85 20.54 17.27
N PRO A 184 1.65 20.12 18.53
CA PRO A 184 0.96 18.87 18.87
C PRO A 184 -0.50 18.83 18.40
N TYR A 185 -1.12 19.98 18.16
CA TYR A 185 -2.49 20.12 17.64
C TYR A 185 -2.51 20.39 16.13
N SER A 186 -1.44 20.08 15.40
CA SER A 186 -1.43 20.26 13.95
C SER A 186 -2.37 19.28 13.25
N PRO A 187 -3.04 19.67 12.16
CA PRO A 187 -3.91 18.77 11.40
C PRO A 187 -3.19 17.51 10.89
N ALA A 188 -1.89 17.61 10.59
CA ALA A 188 -1.08 16.47 10.15
C ALA A 188 -0.92 15.41 11.26
N ILE A 189 -0.72 15.86 12.50
CA ILE A 189 -0.64 14.99 13.68
C ILE A 189 -1.97 14.30 13.94
N PHE A 190 -3.08 15.04 13.89
CA PHE A 190 -4.41 14.44 14.04
C PHE A 190 -4.71 13.42 12.94
N LEU A 191 -4.33 13.72 11.70
CA LEU A 191 -4.48 12.81 10.58
C LEU A 191 -3.62 11.54 10.73
N ALA A 192 -2.38 11.68 11.21
CA ALA A 192 -1.51 10.55 11.51
C ALA A 192 -2.13 9.64 12.60
N ALA A 193 -2.64 10.23 13.69
CA ALA A 193 -3.32 9.50 14.76
C ALA A 193 -4.55 8.73 14.25
N LEU A 194 -5.35 9.34 13.37
CA LEU A 194 -6.48 8.66 12.72
C LEU A 194 -6.03 7.46 11.89
N PHE A 195 -4.89 7.55 11.20
CA PHE A 195 -4.36 6.43 10.44
C PHE A 195 -3.84 5.30 11.32
N VAL A 196 -3.14 5.59 12.42
CA VAL A 196 -2.73 4.55 13.39
C VAL A 196 -3.97 3.89 13.99
N MET A 197 -4.96 4.69 14.42
CA MET A 197 -6.22 4.19 14.95
C MET A 197 -6.92 3.27 13.94
N GLY A 198 -7.02 3.67 12.68
CA GLY A 198 -7.58 2.85 11.61
C GLY A 198 -6.84 1.52 11.46
N GLY A 199 -5.50 1.54 11.44
CA GLY A 199 -4.69 0.33 11.37
C GLY A 199 -4.96 -0.65 12.53
N VAL A 200 -4.96 -0.13 13.77
CA VAL A 200 -5.22 -0.91 14.98
C VAL A 200 -6.64 -1.46 15.02
N MET A 201 -7.63 -0.68 14.56
CA MET A 201 -9.03 -1.11 14.46
C MET A 201 -9.23 -2.27 13.49
N PHE A 202 -8.32 -2.53 12.56
CA PHE A 202 -8.34 -3.75 11.74
C PHE A 202 -7.45 -4.86 12.33
N LYS A 203 -6.26 -4.54 12.85
CA LYS A 203 -5.36 -5.53 13.46
C LYS A 203 -4.38 -4.88 14.44
N GLU A 204 -4.43 -5.28 15.71
CA GLU A 204 -3.65 -4.68 16.81
C GLU A 204 -2.12 -4.62 16.58
N PRO A 205 -1.46 -5.66 16.01
CA PRO A 205 -0.05 -5.60 15.66
C PRO A 205 0.39 -4.37 14.83
N PHE A 206 -0.51 -3.70 14.12
CA PHE A 206 -0.16 -2.50 13.36
C PHE A 206 0.30 -1.32 14.23
N LEU A 207 -0.04 -1.28 15.52
CA LEU A 207 0.54 -0.31 16.44
C LEU A 207 2.06 -0.46 16.52
N LEU A 208 2.55 -1.70 16.62
CA LEU A 208 3.98 -1.98 16.68
C LEU A 208 4.67 -1.63 15.35
N VAL A 209 3.99 -1.86 14.22
CA VAL A 209 4.50 -1.48 12.90
C VAL A 209 4.58 0.04 12.76
N ALA A 210 3.58 0.79 13.25
CA ALA A 210 3.60 2.25 13.27
C ALA A 210 4.79 2.78 14.09
N LEU A 211 4.94 2.29 15.33
CA LEU A 211 6.05 2.66 16.22
C LEU A 211 7.42 2.32 15.62
N ALA A 212 7.56 1.14 15.01
CA ALA A 212 8.78 0.73 14.33
C ALA A 212 9.08 1.61 13.12
N SER A 213 8.05 2.04 12.38
CA SER A 213 8.22 2.91 11.20
C SER A 213 8.75 4.28 11.58
N VAL A 214 8.31 4.83 12.72
CA VAL A 214 8.79 6.10 13.26
C VAL A 214 10.27 6.06 13.60
N LEU A 215 10.78 4.94 14.11
CA LEU A 215 12.20 4.81 14.47
C LEU A 215 13.15 5.09 13.29
N PHE A 216 12.71 4.84 12.05
CA PHE A 216 13.51 5.14 10.86
C PHE A 216 13.66 6.64 10.58
N PHE A 217 12.75 7.47 11.10
CA PHE A 217 12.70 8.91 10.84
C PHE A 217 13.15 9.75 12.05
N THR A 218 13.28 9.14 13.22
CA THR A 218 13.66 9.83 14.46
C THR A 218 15.17 9.96 14.58
N LYS A 219 15.66 11.18 14.79
CA LYS A 219 17.07 11.46 15.03
C LYS A 219 17.41 11.42 16.52
N THR A 220 16.45 11.76 17.37
CA THR A 220 16.60 11.79 18.83
C THR A 220 15.46 11.07 19.54
N ILE A 221 15.68 10.70 20.82
CA ILE A 221 14.63 10.11 21.68
C ILE A 221 13.44 11.05 21.85
N LYS A 222 13.66 12.37 21.85
CA LYS A 222 12.57 13.36 21.94
C LYS A 222 11.70 13.34 20.67
N ASP A 223 12.32 13.22 19.50
CA ASP A 223 11.59 13.08 18.23
C ASP A 223 10.79 11.78 18.22
N PHE A 224 11.35 10.70 18.78
CA PHE A 224 10.66 9.43 18.91
C PHE A 224 9.40 9.57 19.77
N VAL A 225 9.52 10.14 20.96
CA VAL A 225 8.37 10.37 21.84
C VAL A 225 7.31 11.25 21.14
N TYR A 226 7.73 12.29 20.42
CA TYR A 226 6.80 13.18 19.71
C TYR A 226 6.10 12.49 18.53
N ASN A 227 6.80 11.67 17.75
CA ASN A 227 6.24 10.97 16.59
C ASN A 227 5.52 9.66 16.96
N ALA A 228 5.80 9.10 18.14
CA ALA A 228 5.20 7.87 18.66
C ALA A 228 3.98 8.11 19.57
N LEU A 229 3.91 9.27 20.24
CA LEU A 229 2.76 9.69 21.08
C LEU A 229 1.72 10.52 20.31
N VAL A 230 1.97 10.73 19.02
CA VAL A 230 1.00 11.22 18.04
C VAL A 230 0.35 10.01 17.37
#